data_AF-A0A2M8LBT9-F1
#
_entry.id   AF-A0A2M8LBT9-F1
#
_cell.length_a   1.000
_cell.length_b   1.000
_cell.length_c   1.000
_cell.angle_alpha   90.00
_cell.angle_beta   90.00
_cell.angle_gamma   90.00
#
_symmetry.space_group_name_H-M   'P 1'
#
loop_
_entity.id
_entity.type
_entity.pdbx_description
1 polymer ?
#
loop_
_entity_poly.entity_id
_entity_poly.type
_entity_poly.pdbx_seq_one_letter_code
_entity_poly.pdbx_strand_id
1 'polypeptide(L)'
;MTQYVREHIEKIETPMLTWALFGVIGLLIISYAYFINATIVNAVTKTSLENDISTLTSTLGEKESEYLTLKRGISIAYAQTLGFQEVGKSDTTFVSYRSGLTFNR
;
A
#
# COMPACT_ATOMS: atom_id res chain seq x y z
N MET A 1 -18.46 31.77 58.81
CA MET A 1 -17.81 31.22 57.59
C MET A 1 -18.25 29.79 57.26
N THR A 2 -18.84 29.03 58.19
CA THR A 2 -19.21 27.62 58.00
C THR A 2 -20.59 27.38 57.36
N GLN A 3 -21.53 28.33 57.48
CA GLN A 3 -22.87 28.17 56.88
C GLN A 3 -22.89 28.30 55.35
N TYR A 4 -22.08 29.20 54.78
CA TYR A 4 -22.00 29.43 53.33
C TYR A 4 -21.53 28.19 52.55
N VAL A 5 -20.55 27.47 53.09
CA VAL A 5 -20.02 26.23 52.50
C VAL A 5 -21.06 25.11 52.58
N ARG A 6 -21.82 25.04 53.68
CA ARG A 6 -22.83 24.01 53.91
C ARG A 6 -24.00 24.12 52.94
N GLU A 7 -24.47 25.34 52.69
CA GLU A 7 -25.57 25.63 51.76
C GLU A 7 -25.21 25.30 50.30
N HIS A 8 -23.94 25.51 49.91
CA HIS A 8 -23.46 25.12 48.58
C HIS A 8 -23.35 23.60 48.40
N ILE A 9 -22.98 22.86 49.45
CA ILE A 9 -22.89 21.39 49.40
C ILE A 9 -24.29 20.77 49.31
N GLU A 10 -25.27 21.30 50.04
CA GLU A 10 -26.66 20.81 50.00
C GLU A 10 -27.32 21.06 48.63
N LYS A 11 -26.94 22.14 47.94
CA LYS A 11 -27.37 22.42 46.56
C LYS A 11 -26.71 21.50 45.50
N ILE A 12 -25.56 20.90 45.82
CA ILE A 12 -24.86 19.92 44.96
C ILE A 12 -25.53 18.54 45.03
N GLU A 13 -26.22 18.20 46.12
CA GLU A 13 -27.06 17.00 46.26
C GLU A 13 -28.40 17.10 45.50
N THR A 14 -28.42 17.83 44.38
CA THR A 14 -29.57 17.83 43.50
C THR A 14 -29.57 16.57 42.62
N PRO A 15 -30.73 15.94 42.39
CA PRO A 15 -30.82 14.72 41.56
C PRO A 15 -30.23 14.95 40.17
N MET A 16 -30.25 16.19 39.65
CA MET A 16 -29.69 16.55 38.35
C MET A 16 -28.19 16.22 38.21
N LEU A 17 -27.40 16.38 39.27
CA LEU A 17 -25.97 16.10 39.23
C LEU A 17 -25.69 14.59 39.18
N THR A 18 -26.50 13.79 39.88
CA THR A 18 -26.43 12.32 39.80
C THR A 18 -26.80 11.82 38.39
N TRP A 19 -27.86 12.36 37.79
CA TRP A 19 -28.25 12.04 36.41
C TRP A 19 -27.19 12.47 35.39
N ALA A 20 -26.55 13.62 35.59
CA ALA A 20 -25.43 14.05 34.76
C ALA A 20 -24.23 13.08 34.86
N LEU A 21 -23.91 12.62 36.07
CA LEU A 21 -22.83 11.66 36.29
C LEU A 21 -23.12 10.32 35.60
N PHE A 22 -24.36 9.81 35.73
CA PHE A 22 -24.80 8.61 35.00
C PHE A 22 -24.77 8.81 33.49
N GLY A 23 -25.14 9.99 32.99
CA GLY A 23 -25.03 10.33 31.57
C GLY A 23 -23.59 10.29 31.06
N VAL A 24 -22.64 10.86 31.82
CA VAL A 24 -21.21 10.84 31.47
C VAL A 24 -20.66 9.42 31.49
N ILE A 25 -21.03 8.61 32.50
CA ILE A 25 -20.62 7.21 32.58
C ILE A 25 -21.19 6.41 31.39
N GLY A 26 -22.45 6.63 31.03
CA GLY A 26 -23.07 6.01 29.86
C GLY A 26 -22.37 6.40 28.55
N LEU A 27 -22.05 7.68 28.38
CA LEU A 27 -21.28 8.18 27.23
C LEU A 27 -19.89 7.53 27.14
N LEU A 28 -19.21 7.38 28.28
CA LEU A 28 -17.91 6.70 28.35
C LEU A 28 -18.01 5.23 27.93
N ILE A 29 -19.04 4.51 28.37
CA ILE A 29 -19.24 3.11 27.99
C ILE A 29 -19.53 2.98 26.48
N ILE A 30 -20.41 3.82 25.94
CA ILE A 30 -20.77 3.80 24.52
C ILE A 30 -19.56 4.14 23.65
N SER A 31 -18.83 5.21 24.01
CA SER A 31 -17.63 5.61 23.28
C SER A 31 -16.55 4.53 23.36
N TYR A 32 -16.33 3.93 24.53
CA TYR A 32 -15.37 2.83 24.70
C TYR A 32 -15.69 1.63 23.80
N ALA A 33 -16.96 1.20 23.76
CA ALA A 33 -17.39 0.12 22.88
C ALA A 33 -17.20 0.47 21.39
N TYR A 34 -17.52 1.71 21.00
CA TYR A 34 -17.32 2.20 19.63
C TYR A 34 -15.84 2.22 19.23
N PHE A 35 -14.97 2.76 20.09
CA PHE A 35 -13.53 2.82 19.85
C PHE A 35 -12.90 1.42 19.78
N ILE A 36 -13.34 0.48 20.61
CA ILE A 36 -12.88 -0.92 20.52
C ILE A 36 -13.25 -1.51 19.16
N ASN A 37 -14.50 -1.39 18.74
CA ASN A 37 -14.94 -1.96 17.47
C ASN A 37 -14.18 -1.36 16.28
N ALA A 38 -14.01 -0.03 16.27
CA ALA A 38 -13.20 0.65 15.27
C ALA A 38 -11.72 0.17 15.27
N THR A 39 -11.15 -0.04 16.45
CA THR A 39 -9.76 -0.52 16.59
C THR A 39 -9.61 -1.95 16.10
N ILE A 40 -10.56 -2.84 16.42
CA ILE A 40 -10.57 -4.23 15.96
C ILE A 40 -10.68 -4.30 14.44
N VAL A 41 -11.63 -3.59 13.84
CA VAL A 41 -11.81 -3.58 12.38
C VAL A 41 -10.57 -3.03 11.68
N ASN A 42 -9.99 -1.95 12.20
CA ASN A 42 -8.78 -1.37 11.64
C ASN A 42 -7.57 -2.31 11.74
N ALA A 43 -7.41 -3.00 12.88
CA ALA A 43 -6.35 -3.98 13.07
C ALA A 43 -6.51 -5.19 12.13
N VAL A 44 -7.71 -5.75 12.02
CA VAL A 44 -8.00 -6.88 11.12
C VAL A 44 -7.79 -6.50 9.67
N THR A 45 -8.23 -5.32 9.25
CA THR A 45 -8.06 -4.81 7.88
C THR A 45 -6.58 -4.63 7.55
N LYS A 46 -5.77 -4.17 8.50
CA LYS A 46 -4.32 -4.06 8.32
C LYS A 46 -3.69 -5.44 8.13
N THR A 47 -4.08 -6.43 8.93
CA THR A 47 -3.57 -7.80 8.81
C THR A 47 -3.98 -8.46 7.49
N SER A 48 -5.21 -8.25 7.00
CA SER A 48 -5.62 -8.79 5.69
C SER A 48 -4.83 -8.13 4.55
N LEU A 49 -4.60 -6.82 4.62
CA LEU A 49 -3.76 -6.10 3.66
C LEU A 49 -2.31 -6.60 3.64
N GLU A 50 -1.72 -6.87 4.81
CA GLU A 50 -0.37 -7.43 4.91
C GLU A 50 -0.29 -8.83 4.26
N ASN A 51 -1.31 -9.67 4.46
CA ASN A 51 -1.39 -10.98 3.83
C ASN A 51 -1.57 -10.89 2.30
N ASP A 52 -2.40 -9.96 1.83
CA ASP A 52 -2.63 -9.72 0.41
C ASP A 52 -1.36 -9.19 -0.28
N ILE A 53 -0.63 -8.28 0.38
CA ILE A 53 0.66 -7.79 -0.11
C ILE A 53 1.68 -8.94 -0.18
N SER A 54 1.72 -9.82 0.83
CA SER A 54 2.63 -10.96 0.84
C SER A 54 2.33 -11.93 -0.31
N THR A 55 1.07 -12.29 -0.52
CA THR A 55 0.65 -13.21 -1.60
C THR A 55 0.90 -12.61 -2.99
N LEU A 56 0.62 -11.33 -3.17
CA LEU A 56 0.90 -10.61 -4.41
C LEU A 56 2.41 -10.55 -4.70
N THR A 57 3.22 -10.28 -3.67
CA THR A 57 4.69 -10.23 -3.79
C THR A 57 5.27 -11.60 -4.16
N SER A 58 4.78 -12.68 -3.56
CA SER A 58 5.19 -14.04 -3.92
C SER A 58 4.84 -14.39 -5.37
N THR A 59 3.62 -14.03 -5.81
CA THR A 59 3.18 -14.26 -7.19
C THR A 59 4.00 -13.44 -8.19
N LEU A 60 4.31 -12.18 -7.85
CA LEU A 60 5.19 -11.33 -8.65
C LEU A 60 6.59 -11.92 -8.76
N GLY A 61 7.18 -12.37 -7.65
CA GLY A 61 8.50 -12.99 -7.63
C GLY A 61 8.56 -14.28 -8.45
N GLU A 62 7.50 -15.09 -8.42
CA GLU A 62 7.39 -16.28 -9.28
C GLU A 62 7.39 -15.91 -10.77
N LYS A 63 6.59 -14.90 -11.15
CA LYS A 63 6.51 -14.41 -12.53
C LYS A 63 7.81 -13.73 -13.00
N GLU A 64 8.50 -13.01 -12.13
CA GLU A 64 9.81 -12.43 -12.42
C GLU A 64 10.88 -13.51 -12.62
N SER A 65 10.84 -14.57 -11.81
CA SER A 65 11.73 -15.72 -11.96
C SER A 65 11.47 -16.46 -13.27
N GLU A 66 10.19 -16.66 -13.63
CA GLU A 66 9.78 -17.23 -14.92
C GLU A 66 10.28 -16.37 -16.10
N TYR A 67 10.06 -15.07 -16.03
CA TYR A 67 10.55 -14.12 -17.04
C TYR A 67 12.08 -14.11 -17.15
N LEU A 68 12.80 -14.12 -16.02
CA LEU A 68 14.26 -14.16 -16.01
C LEU A 68 14.78 -15.48 -16.60
N THR A 69 14.09 -16.59 -16.34
CA THR A 69 14.43 -17.90 -16.91
C THR A 69 14.22 -17.90 -18.42
N LEU A 70 13.07 -17.39 -18.89
CA LEU A 70 12.79 -17.26 -20.32
C LEU A 70 13.79 -16.33 -21.02
N LYS A 71 14.10 -15.18 -20.41
CA LYS A 71 15.09 -14.22 -20.91
C LYS A 71 16.49 -14.82 -20.99
N ARG A 72 16.90 -15.59 -19.98
CA ARG A 72 18.20 -16.30 -19.98
C ARG A 72 18.24 -17.42 -21.03
N GLY A 73 17.10 -18.00 -21.38
CA GLY A 73 16.96 -19.00 -22.45
C GLY A 73 17.18 -18.43 -23.86
N ILE A 74 17.03 -17.12 -24.05
CA ILE A 74 17.35 -16.42 -25.31
C ILE A 74 18.87 -16.28 -25.40
N SER A 75 19.55 -17.38 -25.75
CA SER A 75 20.97 -17.39 -26.09
C SER A 75 21.16 -17.43 -27.61
N ILE A 76 22.34 -17.01 -28.08
CA ILE A 76 22.74 -17.16 -29.50
C ILE A 76 22.56 -18.62 -29.96
N ALA A 77 22.85 -19.59 -29.10
CA ALA A 77 22.66 -21.01 -29.40
C ALA A 77 21.17 -21.36 -29.63
N TYR A 78 20.26 -20.81 -28.82
CA TYR A 78 18.82 -20.99 -29.03
C TYR A 78 18.33 -20.31 -30.32
N ALA A 79 18.84 -19.12 -30.64
CA ALA A 79 18.56 -18.46 -31.92
C ALA A 79 19.05 -19.30 -33.12
N GLN A 80 20.23 -19.91 -33.03
CA GLN A 80 20.74 -20.82 -34.06
C GLN A 80 19.86 -22.08 -34.22
N THR A 81 19.30 -22.64 -33.14
CA THR A 81 18.34 -23.77 -33.23
C THR A 81 17.04 -23.40 -33.92
N LEU A 82 16.62 -22.13 -33.86
CA LEU A 82 15.46 -21.60 -34.57
C LEU A 82 15.77 -21.25 -36.04
N GLY A 83 17.00 -21.49 -36.51
CA GLY A 83 17.43 -21.23 -37.88
C GLY A 83 17.94 -19.81 -38.11
N PHE A 84 18.07 -18.98 -37.06
CA PHE A 84 18.72 -17.67 -37.19
C PHE A 84 20.23 -17.86 -37.36
N GLN A 85 20.75 -17.34 -38.47
CA GLN A 85 22.19 -17.31 -38.73
C GLN A 85 22.76 -15.95 -38.33
N GLU A 86 23.94 -15.99 -37.73
CA GLU A 86 24.67 -14.79 -37.35
C GLU A 86 25.11 -14.07 -38.64
N VAL A 87 24.63 -12.84 -38.86
CA VAL A 87 24.97 -12.07 -40.05
C VAL A 87 26.44 -11.65 -39.91
N GLY A 88 27.32 -12.31 -40.64
CA GLY A 88 28.74 -11.96 -40.71
C GLY A 88 28.89 -10.51 -41.18
N LYS A 89 29.88 -9.81 -40.62
CA LYS A 89 30.17 -8.37 -40.85
C LYS A 89 30.26 -7.95 -42.33
N SER A 90 30.27 -8.89 -43.27
CA SER A 90 30.33 -8.68 -44.71
C SER A 90 28.97 -8.41 -45.39
N ASP A 91 27.83 -8.64 -44.72
CA ASP A 91 26.48 -8.52 -45.35
C ASP A 91 25.65 -7.31 -44.85
N THR A 92 26.19 -6.50 -43.93
CA THR A 92 25.49 -5.28 -43.49
C THR A 92 25.68 -4.14 -44.48
N THR A 93 24.78 -4.04 -45.46
CA THR A 93 24.65 -2.82 -46.27
C THR A 93 23.92 -1.77 -45.44
N PHE A 94 24.67 -0.84 -44.84
CA PHE A 94 24.08 0.31 -44.13
C PHE A 94 23.45 1.25 -45.16
N VAL A 95 22.11 1.30 -45.20
CA VAL A 95 21.38 2.29 -46.01
C VAL A 95 21.31 3.58 -45.18
N SER A 96 22.25 4.50 -45.41
CA SER A 96 22.15 5.87 -44.92
C SER A 96 21.33 6.71 -45.90
N TYR A 97 20.41 7.52 -45.38
CA TYR A 97 19.68 8.49 -46.19
C TYR A 97 20.66 9.62 -46.57
N ARG A 98 21.17 9.60 -47.80
CA ARG A 98 22.00 10.69 -48.33
C ARG A 98 21.12 11.92 -48.55
N SER A 99 20.99 12.78 -47.53
CA SER A 99 20.46 14.13 -47.73
C SER A 99 21.49 14.91 -48.54
N GLY A 100 21.24 15.04 -49.84
CA GLY A 100 22.06 15.85 -50.73
C GLY A 100 22.03 17.31 -50.30
N LEU A 101 23.11 17.77 -49.69
CA LEU A 101 23.48 19.19 -49.63
C LEU A 101 24.99 19.27 -49.80
N THR A 102 25.41 19.58 -51.04
CA THR A 102 26.73 20.09 -51.35
C THR A 102 26.91 21.44 -50.64
N PHE A 103 27.69 21.48 -49.56
CA PHE A 103 28.21 22.73 -49.03
C PHE A 103 29.52 23.03 -49.75
N ASN A 104 29.43 23.91 -50.75
CA ASN A 104 30.57 24.51 -51.43
C ASN A 104 31.26 25.50 -50.47
N ARG A 105 32.58 25.45 -50.38
CA ARG A 105 33.41 26.47 -49.71
C ARG A 105 34.57 26.85 -50.60
#